data_AF-A0A3E2U0M7-F1
#
_entry.id   AF-A0A3E2U0M7-F1
#
_cell.length_a   1.000
_cell.length_b   1.000
_cell.length_c   1.000
_cell.angle_alpha   90.00
_cell.angle_beta   90.00
_cell.angle_gamma   90.00
#
_symmetry.space_group_name_H-M   'P 1'
#
loop_
_entity.id
_entity.type
_entity.pdbx_description
1 polymer ?
#
loop_
_entity_poly.entity_id
_entity_poly.type
_entity_poly.pdbx_seq_one_letter_code
_entity_poly.pdbx_strand_id
1 'polypeptide(L)'
;MGFNYGLEKKNFDSQWDVTRKQYEDAGMSREAIQAMYDYDCSVFNATRAYQNHTQEIAAPSFEQSEESYSPLMDKYQKAISVTDHYCETKSCFTWIGEIENERLLAALENLSELDLKILTLYVYAGYTESEIAMALESKRITIHKRIERMTMFLKNF
;
A
#
# COMPACT_ATOMS: atom_id res chain seq x y z
N MET A 1 1.20 -17.73 19.02
CA MET A 1 1.84 -18.85 19.77
C MET A 1 2.61 -19.70 18.78
N GLY A 2 3.80 -20.20 19.15
CA GLY A 2 4.69 -20.98 18.26
C GLY A 2 4.34 -22.47 18.14
N PHE A 3 4.99 -23.16 17.20
CA PHE A 3 4.81 -24.58 16.88
C PHE A 3 5.15 -25.48 18.07
N ASN A 4 4.22 -26.32 18.53
CA ASN A 4 4.46 -27.26 19.63
C ASN A 4 4.91 -28.62 19.09
N TYR A 5 6.21 -28.78 18.91
CA TYR A 5 6.78 -29.97 18.28
C TYR A 5 6.35 -31.29 18.93
N GLY A 6 6.32 -31.36 20.26
CA GLY A 6 5.98 -32.60 20.96
C GLY A 6 4.54 -33.04 20.70
N LEU A 7 3.59 -32.10 20.79
CA LEU A 7 2.19 -32.37 20.55
C LEU A 7 1.91 -32.66 19.06
N GLU A 8 2.47 -31.82 18.18
CA GLU A 8 2.23 -31.92 16.75
C GLU A 8 2.85 -33.17 16.15
N LYS A 9 4.06 -33.56 16.59
CA LYS A 9 4.70 -34.81 16.15
C LYS A 9 3.90 -36.04 16.60
N LYS A 10 3.39 -36.04 17.84
CA LYS A 10 2.52 -37.11 18.33
C LYS A 10 1.25 -37.25 17.49
N ASN A 11 0.63 -36.13 17.12
CA ASN A 11 -0.57 -36.14 16.27
C ASN A 11 -0.24 -36.64 14.86
N PHE A 12 0.87 -36.17 14.28
CA PHE A 12 1.35 -36.61 12.97
C PHE A 12 1.59 -38.13 12.95
N ASP A 13 2.34 -38.66 13.91
CA ASP A 13 2.65 -40.10 13.97
C ASP A 13 1.38 -40.93 14.14
N SER A 14 0.43 -40.49 14.97
CA SER A 14 -0.84 -41.19 15.16
C SER A 14 -1.71 -41.20 13.90
N GLN A 15 -1.72 -40.11 13.12
CA GLN A 15 -2.45 -40.05 11.85
C GLN A 15 -1.76 -40.94 10.81
N TRP A 16 -0.43 -40.92 10.77
CA TRP A 16 0.33 -41.71 9.81
C TRP A 16 0.21 -43.21 10.02
N ASP A 17 0.12 -43.69 11.26
CA ASP A 17 -0.10 -45.10 11.55
C ASP A 17 -1.43 -45.63 10.97
N VAL A 18 -2.46 -44.78 10.91
CA VAL A 18 -3.74 -45.11 10.28
C VAL A 18 -3.60 -45.11 8.76
N THR A 19 -3.01 -44.05 8.20
CA THR A 19 -2.81 -43.90 6.74
C THR A 19 -1.94 -45.03 6.17
N ARG A 20 -0.89 -45.44 6.89
CA ARG A 20 -0.04 -46.57 6.49
C ARG A 20 -0.86 -47.84 6.31
N LYS A 21 -1.70 -48.19 7.28
CA LYS A 21 -2.57 -49.38 7.19
C LYS A 21 -3.51 -49.31 6.01
N GLN A 22 -4.08 -48.14 5.73
CA GLN A 22 -4.96 -47.95 4.56
C GLN A 22 -4.21 -48.19 3.24
N TYR A 23 -2.95 -47.75 3.14
CA TYR A 23 -2.13 -48.02 1.95
C TYR A 23 -1.73 -49.49 1.84
N GLU A 24 -1.43 -50.15 2.95
CA GLU A 24 -1.17 -51.59 2.99
C GLU A 24 -2.42 -52.38 2.54
N ASP A 25 -3.60 -52.04 3.06
CA ASP A 25 -4.88 -52.66 2.70
C ASP A 25 -5.26 -52.40 1.23
N ALA A 26 -4.84 -51.26 0.67
CA ALA A 26 -4.98 -50.94 -0.75
C ALA A 26 -3.97 -51.67 -1.65
N GLY A 27 -3.06 -52.47 -1.08
CA GLY A 27 -2.06 -53.24 -1.82
C GLY A 27 -0.89 -52.41 -2.35
N MET A 28 -0.61 -51.24 -1.77
CA MET A 28 0.55 -50.42 -2.16
C MET A 28 1.86 -51.10 -1.78
N SER A 29 2.90 -50.91 -2.60
CA SER A 29 4.23 -51.44 -2.30
C SER A 29 4.87 -50.67 -1.15
N ARG A 30 5.82 -51.31 -0.45
CA ARG A 30 6.54 -50.67 0.67
C ARG A 30 7.32 -49.44 0.23
N GLU A 31 7.87 -49.46 -0.99
CA GLU A 31 8.59 -48.33 -1.57
C GLU A 31 7.64 -47.15 -1.81
N ALA A 32 6.43 -47.41 -2.32
CA ALA A 32 5.43 -46.38 -2.52
C ALA A 32 4.95 -45.80 -1.19
N ILE A 33 4.71 -46.63 -0.17
CA ILE A 33 4.32 -46.20 1.18
C ILE A 33 5.42 -45.36 1.82
N GLN A 34 6.69 -45.76 1.67
CA GLN A 34 7.82 -45.00 2.19
C GLN A 34 7.94 -43.64 1.49
N ALA A 35 7.77 -43.58 0.17
CA ALA A 35 7.80 -42.31 -0.57
C ALA A 35 6.69 -41.35 -0.10
N MET A 36 5.50 -41.86 0.21
CA MET A 36 4.41 -41.04 0.78
C MET A 36 4.77 -40.53 2.18
N TYR A 37 5.38 -41.38 3.03
CA TYR A 37 5.82 -40.95 4.36
C TYR A 37 6.87 -39.84 4.29
N ASP A 38 7.85 -39.99 3.41
CA ASP A 38 8.93 -39.02 3.24
C ASP A 38 8.38 -37.67 2.77
N TYR A 39 7.41 -37.70 1.84
CA TYR A 39 6.67 -36.52 1.41
C TYR A 39 5.94 -35.84 2.57
N ASP A 40 5.13 -36.57 3.33
CA ASP A 40 4.37 -36.00 4.45
C ASP A 40 5.28 -35.49 5.58
N CYS A 41 6.42 -36.16 5.82
CA CYS A 41 7.45 -35.65 6.71
C CYS A 41 8.04 -34.32 6.20
N SER A 42 8.25 -34.18 4.89
CA SER A 42 8.73 -32.93 4.29
C SER A 42 7.71 -31.79 4.50
N VAL A 43 6.42 -32.07 4.34
CA VAL A 43 5.33 -31.10 4.56
C VAL A 43 5.23 -30.69 6.03
N PHE A 44 5.34 -31.66 6.95
CA PHE A 44 5.38 -31.39 8.40
C PHE A 44 6.54 -30.46 8.77
N ASN A 45 7.74 -30.75 8.26
CA ASN A 45 8.92 -29.92 8.50
C ASN A 45 8.80 -28.52 7.87
N ALA A 46 8.24 -28.42 6.67
CA ALA A 46 7.98 -27.14 6.02
C ALA A 46 6.98 -26.29 6.83
N THR A 47 5.90 -26.91 7.33
CA THR A 47 4.89 -26.25 8.18
C THR A 47 5.51 -25.74 9.48
N ARG A 48 6.35 -26.56 10.11
CA ARG A 48 7.13 -26.17 11.30
C ARG A 48 8.03 -24.98 11.01
N ALA A 49 8.80 -25.03 9.92
CA ALA A 49 9.70 -23.95 9.54
C ALA A 49 8.92 -22.65 9.28
N TYR A 50 7.81 -22.74 8.55
CA TYR A 50 6.93 -21.62 8.28
C TYR A 50 6.41 -20.98 9.57
N GLN A 51 5.83 -21.76 10.48
CA GLN A 51 5.29 -21.22 11.73
C GLN A 51 6.36 -20.63 12.66
N ASN A 52 7.55 -21.23 12.72
CA ASN A 52 8.64 -20.71 13.55
C ASN A 52 9.30 -19.45 12.99
N HIS A 53 9.18 -19.20 11.68
CA HIS A 53 9.87 -18.09 11.01
C HIS A 53 8.91 -17.06 10.41
N THR A 54 7.61 -17.27 10.58
CA THR A 54 6.58 -16.28 10.23
C THR A 54 6.13 -15.59 11.51
N GLN A 55 6.27 -14.27 11.53
CA GLN A 55 5.74 -13.43 12.60
C GLN A 55 4.79 -12.43 11.97
N GLU A 56 3.62 -12.25 12.57
CA GLU A 56 2.68 -11.23 12.16
C GLU A 56 3.27 -9.83 12.42
N ILE A 57 3.10 -8.92 11.47
CA ILE A 57 3.44 -7.50 11.64
C ILE A 57 2.18 -6.81 12.15
N ALA A 58 1.96 -6.91 13.47
CA ALA A 58 0.84 -6.27 14.13
C ALA A 58 1.23 -4.86 14.61
N ALA A 59 0.46 -3.86 14.19
CA ALA A 59 0.52 -2.51 14.72
C ALA A 59 0.00 -2.47 16.16
N PRO A 60 0.47 -1.55 17.01
CA PRO A 60 -0.10 -1.38 18.33
C PRO A 60 -1.57 -0.96 18.18
N SER A 61 -2.47 -1.69 18.84
CA SER A 61 -3.91 -1.40 18.86
C SER A 61 -4.39 -1.27 20.29
N PHE A 62 -5.29 -0.32 20.54
CA PHE A 62 -5.88 -0.09 21.86
C PHE A 62 -6.65 -1.31 22.40
N GLU A 63 -7.18 -2.14 21.49
CA GLU A 63 -7.98 -3.33 21.84
C GLU A 63 -7.14 -4.59 22.10
N GLN A 64 -5.83 -4.55 21.81
CA GLN A 64 -4.95 -5.72 21.94
C GLN A 64 -3.95 -5.54 23.09
N SER A 65 -3.65 -6.63 23.81
CA SER A 65 -2.65 -6.64 24.87
C SER A 65 -1.25 -6.33 24.33
N GLU A 66 -0.35 -5.82 25.18
CA GLU A 66 1.04 -5.51 24.81
C GLU A 66 1.80 -6.73 24.23
N GLU A 67 1.39 -7.95 24.58
CA GLU A 67 1.96 -9.20 24.05
C GLU A 67 1.60 -9.49 22.58
N SER A 68 0.62 -8.79 22.00
CA SER A 68 0.24 -8.92 20.59
C SER A 68 1.09 -8.01 19.67
N TYR A 69 1.93 -7.15 20.25
CA TYR A 69 2.76 -6.23 19.50
C TYR A 69 4.01 -6.91 18.92
N SER A 70 4.30 -6.67 17.64
CA SER A 70 5.46 -7.23 16.97
C SER A 70 6.67 -6.28 17.08
N PRO A 71 7.80 -6.68 17.70
CA PRO A 71 9.02 -5.86 17.72
C PRO A 71 9.58 -5.57 16.31
N LEU A 72 9.19 -6.37 15.31
CA LEU A 72 9.52 -6.11 13.91
C LEU A 72 8.78 -4.89 13.38
N MET A 73 7.58 -4.59 13.89
CA MET A 73 6.84 -3.38 13.55
C MET A 73 7.65 -2.15 13.95
N ASP A 74 8.17 -2.05 15.18
CA ASP A 74 9.06 -0.94 15.60
C ASP A 74 10.23 -0.74 14.63
N LYS A 75 10.88 -1.85 14.27
CA LYS A 75 12.09 -1.81 13.45
C LYS A 75 11.80 -1.32 12.03
N TYR A 76 10.70 -1.77 11.44
CA TYR A 76 10.43 -1.56 10.03
C TYR A 76 9.32 -0.55 9.75
N GLN A 77 8.62 -0.03 10.76
CA GLN A 77 7.49 0.88 10.62
C GLN A 77 7.80 1.98 9.62
N LYS A 78 8.90 2.72 9.81
CA LYS A 78 9.30 3.82 8.92
C LYS A 78 9.55 3.39 7.47
N ALA A 79 10.02 2.16 7.25
CA ALA A 79 10.29 1.64 5.92
C ALA A 79 9.02 1.14 5.21
N ILE A 80 7.99 0.76 5.97
CA ILE A 80 6.73 0.22 5.45
C ILE A 80 5.56 1.19 5.54
N SER A 81 5.71 2.33 6.23
CA SER A 81 4.69 3.38 6.37
C SER A 81 5.04 4.59 5.52
N VAL A 82 4.04 5.14 4.84
CA VAL A 82 4.11 6.46 4.21
C VAL A 82 3.03 7.33 4.86
N THR A 83 3.42 8.51 5.32
CA THR A 83 2.47 9.51 5.79
C THR A 83 2.12 10.41 4.62
N ASP A 84 0.86 10.39 4.21
CA ASP A 84 0.35 11.37 3.26
C ASP A 84 -0.10 12.63 4.01
N HIS A 85 0.11 13.80 3.42
CA HIS A 85 -0.39 15.06 3.95
C HIS A 85 -1.61 15.46 3.12
N TYR A 86 -2.78 15.07 3.61
CA TYR A 86 -4.03 15.38 2.95
C TYR A 86 -4.46 16.82 3.21
N CYS A 87 -4.59 17.61 2.14
CA CYS A 87 -5.10 18.97 2.18
C CYS A 87 -6.48 19.03 1.51
N GLU A 88 -7.53 19.29 2.30
CA GLU A 88 -8.87 19.52 1.75
C GLU A 88 -8.92 20.85 1.00
N THR A 89 -9.33 20.82 -0.27
CA THR A 89 -9.66 22.02 -1.03
C THR A 89 -10.96 21.84 -1.78
N LYS A 90 -11.57 22.96 -2.17
CA LYS A 90 -12.73 22.95 -3.08
C LYS A 90 -12.35 22.64 -4.53
N SER A 91 -11.05 22.50 -4.81
CA SER A 91 -10.49 22.38 -6.15
C SER A 91 -10.09 20.94 -6.46
N CYS A 92 -10.14 20.55 -7.73
CA CYS A 92 -9.57 19.29 -8.22
C CYS A 92 -8.04 19.33 -8.36
N PHE A 93 -7.41 20.47 -8.08
CA PHE A 93 -5.96 20.67 -8.17
C PHE A 93 -5.32 20.63 -6.77
N THR A 94 -4.66 19.51 -6.44
CA THR A 94 -4.14 19.20 -5.09
C THR A 94 -3.13 20.22 -4.56
N TRP A 95 -2.25 20.74 -5.43
CA TRP A 95 -1.22 21.71 -5.07
C TRP A 95 -1.78 23.00 -4.46
N ILE A 96 -3.06 23.33 -4.74
CA ILE A 96 -3.72 24.49 -4.13
C ILE A 96 -3.85 24.29 -2.62
N GLY A 97 -4.07 23.06 -2.15
CA GLY A 97 -4.22 22.75 -0.74
C GLY A 97 -2.92 22.81 0.06
N GLU A 98 -1.79 22.74 -0.64
CA GLU A 98 -0.47 22.90 -0.07
C GLU A 98 -0.13 24.38 0.24
N ILE A 99 -0.99 25.33 -0.17
CA ILE A 99 -0.77 26.77 0.04
C ILE A 99 -1.16 27.15 1.47
N GLU A 100 -0.15 27.48 2.28
CA GLU A 100 -0.34 27.90 3.68
C GLU A 100 -1.03 29.27 3.83
N ASN A 101 -0.89 30.17 2.85
CA ASN A 101 -1.49 31.50 2.92
C ASN A 101 -3.00 31.42 2.66
N GLU A 102 -3.80 31.43 3.73
CA GLU A 102 -5.27 31.32 3.68
C GLU A 102 -5.94 32.35 2.76
N ARG A 103 -5.40 33.58 2.68
CA ARG A 103 -5.97 34.62 1.82
C ARG A 103 -5.74 34.30 0.34
N LEU A 104 -4.54 33.82 0.01
CA LEU A 104 -4.20 33.39 -1.34
C LEU A 104 -4.97 32.12 -1.72
N LEU A 105 -5.07 31.14 -0.81
CA LEU A 105 -5.85 29.93 -0.98
C LEU A 105 -7.31 30.28 -1.31
N ALA A 106 -7.98 31.08 -0.48
CA ALA A 106 -9.35 31.50 -0.71
C ALA A 106 -9.51 32.27 -2.03
N ALA A 107 -8.51 33.08 -2.41
CA ALA A 107 -8.51 33.80 -3.68
C ALA A 107 -8.42 32.87 -4.89
N LEU A 108 -7.57 31.84 -4.82
CA LEU A 108 -7.44 30.81 -5.85
C LEU A 108 -8.70 29.94 -5.94
N GLU A 109 -9.29 29.54 -4.83
CA GLU A 109 -10.55 28.76 -4.81
C GLU A 109 -11.72 29.50 -5.46
N ASN A 110 -11.65 30.84 -5.57
CA ASN A 110 -12.66 31.65 -6.24
C ASN A 110 -12.39 31.87 -7.73
N LEU A 111 -11.25 31.41 -8.27
CA LEU A 111 -10.98 31.45 -9.71
C LEU A 111 -11.83 30.42 -10.45
N SER A 112 -12.05 30.67 -11.75
CA SER A 112 -12.73 29.69 -12.59
C SER A 112 -11.88 28.42 -12.75
N GLU A 113 -12.52 27.26 -12.90
CA GLU A 113 -11.82 25.99 -13.09
C GLU A 113 -10.85 26.04 -14.28
N LEU A 114 -11.23 26.72 -15.37
CA LEU A 114 -10.37 26.93 -16.54
C LEU A 114 -9.10 27.73 -16.17
N ASP A 115 -9.26 28.81 -15.41
CA ASP A 115 -8.14 29.65 -14.97
C ASP A 115 -7.21 28.87 -14.03
N LEU A 116 -7.77 28.08 -13.11
CA LEU A 116 -6.99 27.17 -12.26
C LEU A 116 -6.28 26.08 -13.06
N LYS A 117 -6.91 25.55 -14.11
CA LYS A 117 -6.28 24.59 -15.02
C LYS A 117 -5.12 25.22 -15.78
N ILE A 118 -5.27 26.45 -16.28
CA ILE A 118 -4.18 27.20 -16.92
C ILE A 118 -3.04 27.45 -15.93
N LEU A 119 -3.34 27.90 -14.71
CA LEU A 119 -2.33 28.11 -13.67
C LEU A 119 -1.59 26.82 -13.32
N THR A 120 -2.32 25.72 -13.18
CA THR A 120 -1.73 24.41 -12.91
C THR A 120 -0.78 24.00 -14.02
N LEU A 121 -1.18 24.11 -15.28
CA LEU A 121 -0.31 23.76 -16.40
C LEU A 121 0.90 24.69 -16.51
N TYR A 122 0.70 26.00 -16.33
CA TYR A 122 1.75 27.01 -16.52
C TYR A 122 2.75 27.06 -15.37
N VAL A 123 2.26 27.14 -14.12
CA VAL A 123 3.08 27.36 -12.93
C VAL A 123 3.55 26.03 -12.32
N TYR A 124 2.62 25.09 -12.15
CA TYR A 124 2.92 23.84 -11.45
C TYR A 124 3.57 22.79 -12.36
N ALA A 125 3.07 22.62 -13.59
CA ALA A 125 3.62 21.67 -14.56
C ALA A 125 4.68 22.26 -15.51
N GLY A 126 4.83 23.59 -15.57
CA GLY A 126 5.87 24.26 -16.35
C GLY A 126 5.64 24.31 -17.87
N TYR A 127 4.39 24.17 -18.33
CA TYR A 127 4.06 24.19 -19.75
C TYR A 127 4.14 25.61 -20.33
N THR A 128 4.57 25.72 -21.58
CA THR A 128 4.54 26.98 -22.33
C THR A 128 3.11 27.35 -22.73
N GLU A 129 2.85 28.64 -22.99
CA GLU A 129 1.54 29.11 -23.45
C GLU A 129 1.07 28.40 -24.74
N SER A 130 2.00 28.02 -25.61
CA SER A 130 1.70 27.30 -26.85
C SER A 130 1.24 25.88 -26.58
N GLU A 131 1.89 25.17 -25.65
CA GLU A 131 1.50 23.82 -25.24
C GLU A 131 0.15 23.81 -24.53
N ILE A 132 -0.10 24.80 -23.68
CA ILE A 132 -1.41 24.99 -23.02
C ILE A 132 -2.49 25.29 -24.04
N ALA A 133 -2.21 26.16 -25.02
CA ALA A 133 -3.16 26.48 -26.08
C ALA A 133 -3.52 25.24 -26.92
N MET A 134 -2.54 24.39 -27.23
CA MET A 134 -2.80 23.12 -27.91
C MET A 134 -3.62 22.16 -27.05
N ALA A 135 -3.25 21.98 -25.78
CA ALA A 135 -3.92 21.06 -24.86
C ALA A 135 -5.38 21.46 -24.53
N LEU A 136 -5.68 22.76 -24.57
CA LEU A 136 -7.02 23.30 -24.29
C LEU A 136 -7.79 23.68 -25.58
N GLU A 137 -7.29 23.28 -26.75
CA GLU A 137 -7.88 23.60 -28.06
C GLU A 137 -8.23 25.10 -28.19
N SER A 138 -7.33 25.96 -27.72
CA SER A 138 -7.52 27.40 -27.63
C SER A 138 -6.47 28.17 -28.42
N LYS A 139 -6.69 29.48 -28.57
CA LYS A 139 -5.70 30.37 -29.19
C LYS A 139 -4.67 30.78 -28.14
N ARG A 140 -3.38 30.77 -28.49
CA ARG A 140 -2.29 31.22 -27.62
C ARG A 140 -2.55 32.62 -27.01
N ILE A 141 -3.07 33.55 -27.81
CA ILE A 141 -3.39 34.90 -27.33
C ILE A 141 -4.44 34.92 -26.22
N THR A 142 -5.37 33.96 -26.22
CA THR A 142 -6.39 33.82 -25.17
C THR A 142 -5.76 33.34 -23.87
N ILE A 143 -4.86 32.35 -23.97
CA ILE A 143 -4.10 31.83 -22.82
C ILE A 143 -3.23 32.93 -22.22
N HIS A 144 -2.47 33.65 -23.05
CA HIS A 144 -1.62 34.77 -22.64
C HIS A 144 -2.40 35.83 -21.84
N LYS A 145 -3.54 36.30 -22.38
CA LYS A 145 -4.39 37.31 -21.71
C LYS A 145 -4.95 36.83 -20.38
N ARG A 146 -5.29 35.54 -20.26
CA ARG A 146 -5.74 34.94 -19.00
C ARG A 146 -4.60 34.92 -17.99
N ILE A 147 -3.41 34.48 -18.40
CA ILE A 147 -2.20 34.48 -17.54
C ILE A 147 -1.88 35.90 -17.08
N GLU A 148 -1.87 36.90 -17.96
CA GLU A 148 -1.64 38.29 -17.56
C GLU A 148 -2.65 38.78 -16.52
N ARG A 149 -3.96 38.50 -16.72
CA ARG A 149 -5.01 38.86 -15.77
C ARG A 149 -4.80 38.20 -14.41
N MET A 150 -4.53 36.89 -14.39
CA MET A 150 -4.27 36.15 -13.16
C MET A 150 -3.00 36.65 -12.47
N THR A 151 -1.96 36.97 -13.23
CA THR A 151 -0.71 37.52 -12.70
C THR A 151 -0.95 38.86 -11.99
N MET A 152 -1.77 39.75 -12.56
CA MET A 152 -2.13 41.02 -11.92
C MET A 152 -2.99 40.81 -10.67
N PHE A 153 -3.87 39.81 -10.68
CA PHE A 153 -4.67 39.43 -9.51
C PHE A 153 -3.80 38.89 -8.37
N LEU A 154 -2.88 37.98 -8.67
CA LEU A 154 -2.02 37.31 -7.69
C LEU A 154 -0.98 38.24 -7.04
N LYS A 155 -0.60 39.35 -7.69
CA LYS A 155 0.30 40.37 -7.12
C LYS A 155 -0.22 41.07 -5.85
N ASN A 156 -1.50 40.86 -5.50
CA ASN A 156 -2.11 41.49 -4.33
C ASN A 156 -1.97 40.65 -3.04
N PHE A 157 -1.26 39.51 -3.10
CA PHE A 157 -1.02 38.58 -2.01
C PHE A 157 0.48 38.42 -1.76
#